data_AF-A0A316YNX0-F1
#
_entry.id   AF-A0A316YNX0-F1
#
_cell.length_a   1.000
_cell.length_b   1.000
_cell.length_c   1.000
_cell.angle_alpha   90.00
_cell.angle_beta   90.00
_cell.angle_gamma   90.00
#
_symmetry.space_group_name_H-M   'P 1'
#
loop_
_entity.id
_entity.type
_entity.pdbx_description
1 polymer ?
#
loop_
_entity_poly.entity_id
_entity_poly.type
_entity_poly.pdbx_seq_one_letter_code
_entity_poly.pdbx_strand_id
1 'polypeptide(L)'
;MAEHNSTAVVVVVHDVLGTLFSLSSPIKALQSIFGPQLQDYPPNFAELIVMDWYHEAQRDFATLSINGRYRPIADVFKSALPRVLLQAGLAPPASFASSVLPPGTFASADGATDPFAGDAVVDKMMASLQALEPRPGMVDAFASIYASRPGLQIWGATNGSLDLTKKLFGNALGSDVRLVSSKEELEAAQGQGQGQGQGQGHGRGRAVGLYSCDEDQVAKPDPRVYKTVLGRIVDARSKPSSATSTWFVASHTWDLFAARTAGFQHTAWVSYEEFYDSHGIYGTPDIVGKDMAEVAQKILDFEDGKKDPK
;
A
#
# COMPACT_ATOMS: atom_id res chain seq x y z
N MET A 1 -23.87 -25.22 26.98
CA MET A 1 -24.23 -23.97 26.26
C MET A 1 -23.06 -23.03 26.46
N ALA A 2 -22.23 -22.88 25.44
CA ALA A 2 -21.02 -22.05 25.54
C ALA A 2 -21.39 -20.62 25.11
N GLU A 3 -21.50 -19.72 26.08
CA GLU A 3 -21.43 -18.28 25.83
C GLU A 3 -20.00 -17.91 25.42
N HIS A 4 -19.70 -18.04 24.13
CA HIS A 4 -18.57 -17.35 23.52
C HIS A 4 -19.11 -16.15 22.77
N ASN A 5 -19.49 -15.11 23.52
CA ASN A 5 -19.65 -13.77 22.96
C ASN A 5 -18.38 -12.97 23.29
N SER A 6 -17.27 -13.31 22.63
CA SER A 6 -16.08 -12.47 22.67
C SER A 6 -16.36 -11.26 21.78
N THR A 7 -16.76 -10.15 22.39
CA THR A 7 -17.02 -8.86 21.73
C THR A 7 -15.70 -8.14 21.41
N ALA A 8 -14.72 -8.86 20.85
CA ALA A 8 -13.43 -8.30 20.47
C ALA A 8 -13.63 -7.35 19.27
N VAL A 9 -13.13 -6.12 19.39
CA VAL A 9 -13.10 -5.19 18.26
C VAL A 9 -12.04 -5.70 17.28
N VAL A 10 -12.43 -5.94 16.03
CA VAL A 10 -11.49 -6.34 14.98
C VAL A 10 -11.02 -5.09 14.26
N VAL A 11 -9.70 -4.89 14.18
CA VAL A 11 -9.08 -3.82 13.41
C VAL A 11 -8.17 -4.43 12.36
N VAL A 12 -8.41 -4.08 11.10
CA VAL A 12 -7.61 -4.54 9.96
C VAL A 12 -6.88 -3.35 9.35
N VAL A 13 -5.55 -3.37 9.43
CA VAL A 13 -4.68 -2.36 8.84
C VAL A 13 -4.08 -2.92 7.56
N HIS A 14 -4.20 -2.17 6.48
CA HIS A 14 -3.67 -2.53 5.17
C HIS A 14 -2.48 -1.65 4.81
N ASP A 15 -1.43 -2.26 4.28
CA ASP A 15 -0.52 -1.55 3.40
C ASP A 15 -1.28 -1.03 2.17
N VAL A 16 -0.83 0.08 1.57
CA VAL A 16 -1.59 0.82 0.54
C VAL A 16 -1.01 0.63 -0.85
N LEU A 17 0.24 1.04 -1.09
CA LEU A 17 0.84 1.01 -2.42
C LEU A 17 1.39 -0.40 -2.68
N GLY A 18 1.14 -0.98 -3.85
CA GLY A 18 1.50 -2.37 -4.15
C GLY A 18 0.43 -3.34 -3.65
N THR A 19 -0.02 -3.18 -2.40
CA THR A 19 -1.09 -3.97 -1.78
C THR A 19 -2.51 -3.54 -2.22
N LEU A 20 -3.01 -2.36 -1.87
CA LEU A 20 -4.38 -1.98 -2.25
C LEU A 20 -4.48 -1.45 -3.67
N PHE A 21 -3.41 -0.80 -4.16
CA PHE A 21 -3.36 -0.14 -5.45
C PHE A 21 -2.19 -0.65 -6.29
N SER A 22 -2.48 -0.97 -7.55
CA SER A 22 -1.52 -1.56 -8.48
C SER A 22 -0.66 -0.51 -9.17
N LEU A 23 0.53 -0.92 -9.59
CA LEU A 23 1.46 -0.11 -10.38
C LEU A 23 1.17 -0.17 -11.89
N SER A 24 -0.04 -0.57 -12.31
CA SER A 24 -0.42 -0.67 -13.72
C SER A 24 -0.30 0.67 -14.46
N SER A 25 -0.68 1.77 -13.81
CA SER A 25 -0.63 3.12 -14.37
C SER A 25 0.78 3.61 -14.71
N PRO A 26 1.79 3.52 -13.82
CA PRO A 26 3.17 3.82 -14.20
C PRO A 26 3.72 2.89 -15.28
N ILE A 27 3.34 1.61 -15.31
CA ILE A 27 3.76 0.68 -16.38
C ILE A 27 3.24 1.15 -17.75
N LYS A 28 1.94 1.47 -17.84
CA LYS A 28 1.32 2.03 -19.05
C LYS A 28 1.98 3.35 -19.47
N ALA A 29 2.31 4.22 -18.50
CA ALA A 29 2.98 5.49 -18.78
C ALA A 29 4.39 5.28 -19.35
N LEU A 30 5.18 4.37 -18.76
CA LEU A 30 6.51 4.03 -19.26
C LEU A 30 6.44 3.46 -20.69
N GLN A 31 5.52 2.53 -20.94
CA GLN A 31 5.29 1.96 -22.27
C GLN A 31 4.90 3.02 -23.30
N SER A 32 4.08 4.00 -22.91
CA SER A 32 3.68 5.10 -23.79
C SER A 32 4.85 6.03 -24.13
N ILE A 33 5.75 6.30 -23.18
CA ILE A 33 6.90 7.20 -23.38
C ILE A 33 8.01 6.50 -24.18
N PHE A 34 8.35 5.28 -23.81
CA PHE A 34 9.52 4.56 -24.31
C PHE A 34 9.20 3.46 -25.31
N GLY A 35 7.94 3.35 -25.76
CA GLY A 35 7.46 2.31 -26.69
C GLY A 35 8.41 1.97 -27.84
N PRO A 36 9.00 2.94 -28.57
CA PRO A 36 9.98 2.66 -29.62
C PRO A 36 11.26 1.94 -29.14
N GLN A 37 11.75 2.24 -27.94
CA GLN A 37 12.94 1.58 -27.37
C GLN A 37 12.63 0.23 -26.72
N LEU A 38 11.37 -0.06 -26.43
CA LEU A 38 10.94 -1.28 -25.75
C LEU A 38 10.60 -2.43 -26.72
N GLN A 39 10.58 -2.20 -28.04
CA GLN A 39 10.10 -3.15 -29.05
C GLN A 39 10.90 -4.46 -29.08
N ASP A 40 12.21 -4.38 -28.85
CA ASP A 40 13.12 -5.54 -28.90
C ASP A 40 13.24 -6.26 -27.54
N TYR A 41 12.55 -5.77 -26.50
CA TYR A 41 12.60 -6.35 -25.16
C TYR A 41 11.39 -7.25 -24.87
N PRO A 42 11.48 -8.15 -23.88
CA PRO A 42 10.34 -8.96 -23.44
C PRO A 42 9.12 -8.11 -23.07
N PRO A 43 7.88 -8.60 -23.23
CA PRO A 43 6.66 -7.83 -22.98
C PRO A 43 6.55 -7.22 -21.57
N ASN A 44 7.16 -7.87 -20.57
CA ASN A 44 7.18 -7.44 -19.18
C ASN A 44 8.36 -6.51 -18.83
N PHE A 45 9.20 -6.10 -19.78
CA PHE A 45 10.37 -5.29 -19.48
C PHE A 45 10.01 -3.92 -18.89
N ALA A 46 8.94 -3.29 -19.38
CA ALA A 46 8.43 -2.05 -18.80
C ALA A 46 8.00 -2.20 -17.33
N GLU A 47 7.40 -3.34 -17.01
CA GLU A 47 7.03 -3.69 -15.64
C GLU A 47 8.27 -3.86 -14.77
N LEU A 48 9.30 -4.58 -15.25
CA LEU A 48 10.55 -4.75 -14.51
C LEU A 48 11.24 -3.40 -14.20
N ILE A 49 11.21 -2.43 -15.13
CA ILE A 49 11.76 -1.09 -14.91
C ILE A 49 10.96 -0.34 -13.82
N VAL A 50 9.63 -0.42 -13.87
CA VAL A 50 8.78 0.24 -12.85
C VAL A 50 8.95 -0.43 -11.48
N MET A 51 9.10 -1.75 -11.43
CA MET A 51 9.36 -2.47 -10.19
C MET A 51 10.74 -2.16 -9.62
N ASP A 52 11.77 -2.03 -10.45
CA ASP A 52 13.09 -1.56 -10.01
C ASP A 52 12.99 -0.15 -9.42
N TRP A 53 12.30 0.77 -10.10
CA TRP A 53 12.03 2.12 -9.58
C TRP A 53 11.28 2.11 -8.24
N TYR A 54 10.29 1.23 -8.11
CA TYR A 54 9.51 1.07 -6.88
C TYR A 54 10.35 0.54 -5.72
N HIS A 55 11.07 -0.56 -5.90
CA HIS A 55 11.91 -1.16 -4.85
C HIS A 55 13.07 -0.27 -4.46
N GLU A 56 13.70 0.37 -5.44
CA GLU A 56 14.78 1.31 -5.24
C GLU A 56 14.34 2.52 -4.40
N ALA A 57 13.21 3.13 -4.75
CA ALA A 57 12.68 4.27 -4.02
C ALA A 57 12.34 3.87 -2.57
N GLN A 58 11.80 2.67 -2.34
CA GLN A 58 11.55 2.15 -0.99
C GLN A 58 12.84 1.95 -0.19
N ARG A 59 13.86 1.33 -0.78
CA ARG A 59 15.18 1.13 -0.15
C ARG A 59 15.80 2.46 0.24
N ASP A 60 15.80 3.42 -0.68
CA ASP A 60 16.45 4.72 -0.47
C ASP A 60 15.65 5.56 0.56
N PHE A 61 14.32 5.50 0.51
CA PHE A 61 13.45 6.14 1.52
C PHE A 61 13.67 5.59 2.93
N ALA A 62 13.71 4.25 3.09
CA ALA A 62 14.01 3.61 4.36
C ALA A 62 15.42 3.99 4.87
N THR A 63 16.41 3.98 3.98
CA THR A 63 17.79 4.36 4.30
C THR A 63 17.88 5.81 4.75
N LEU A 64 17.24 6.74 4.02
CA LEU A 64 17.21 8.16 4.38
C LEU A 64 16.55 8.38 5.74
N SER A 65 15.45 7.68 6.02
CA SER A 65 14.75 7.76 7.31
C SER A 65 15.61 7.30 8.48
N ILE A 66 16.24 6.11 8.37
CA ILE A 66 17.08 5.54 9.44
C ILE A 66 18.31 6.42 9.72
N ASN A 67 18.80 7.14 8.72
CA ASN A 67 19.93 8.06 8.86
C ASN A 67 19.52 9.50 9.26
N GLY A 68 18.28 9.72 9.72
CA GLY A 68 17.81 11.03 10.20
C GLY A 68 17.67 12.09 9.09
N ARG A 69 17.54 11.66 7.83
CA ARG A 69 17.42 12.52 6.65
C ARG A 69 16.10 12.28 5.92
N TYR A 70 15.01 12.11 6.67
CA TYR A 70 13.69 11.88 6.11
C TYR A 70 13.35 12.88 5.02
N ARG A 71 12.80 12.37 3.91
CA ARG A 71 12.22 13.12 2.81
C ARG A 71 10.94 12.41 2.39
N PRO A 72 9.86 13.11 2.02
CA PRO A 72 8.67 12.48 1.48
C PRO A 72 9.03 11.50 0.35
N ILE A 73 8.43 10.30 0.35
CA ILE A 73 8.79 9.26 -0.62
C ILE A 73 8.61 9.72 -2.08
N ALA A 74 7.70 10.66 -2.34
CA ALA A 74 7.50 11.26 -3.66
C ALA A 74 8.76 11.98 -4.18
N ASP A 75 9.52 12.64 -3.30
CA ASP A 75 10.79 13.28 -3.68
C ASP A 75 11.85 12.23 -4.02
N VAL A 76 11.85 11.11 -3.29
CA VAL A 76 12.75 9.97 -3.54
C VAL A 76 12.41 9.34 -4.89
N PHE A 77 11.14 9.03 -5.16
CA PHE A 77 10.68 8.55 -6.47
C PHE A 77 11.10 9.48 -7.60
N LYS A 78 10.84 10.79 -7.45
CA LYS A 78 11.19 11.80 -8.45
C LYS A 78 12.69 11.83 -8.74
N SER A 79 13.50 11.80 -7.69
CA SER A 79 14.96 11.87 -7.81
C SER A 79 15.61 10.57 -8.31
N ALA A 80 14.99 9.42 -8.04
CA ALA A 80 15.52 8.10 -8.38
C ALA A 80 15.28 7.73 -9.85
N LEU A 81 14.18 8.22 -10.45
CA LEU A 81 13.74 7.78 -11.77
C LEU A 81 14.82 7.89 -12.88
N PRO A 82 15.56 9.01 -13.04
CA PRO A 82 16.60 9.10 -14.07
C PRO A 82 17.64 7.99 -13.97
N ARG A 83 18.00 7.58 -12.75
CA ARG A 83 18.99 6.51 -12.52
C ARG A 83 18.48 5.17 -13.03
N VAL A 84 17.23 4.81 -12.71
CA VAL A 84 16.63 3.54 -13.14
C VAL A 84 16.48 3.48 -14.65
N LEU A 85 16.06 4.59 -15.28
CA LEU A 85 15.94 4.67 -16.74
C LEU A 85 17.31 4.46 -17.42
N LEU A 86 18.38 5.07 -16.89
CA LEU A 86 19.74 4.87 -17.40
C LEU A 86 20.25 3.45 -17.15
N GLN A 87 19.97 2.86 -15.99
CA GLN A 87 20.33 1.47 -15.68
C GLN A 87 19.62 0.47 -16.60
N ALA A 88 18.39 0.78 -17.03
CA ALA A 88 17.66 0.03 -18.04
C ALA A 88 18.13 0.29 -19.48
N GLY A 89 19.12 1.18 -19.69
CA GLY A 89 19.66 1.54 -21.00
C GLY A 89 18.80 2.52 -21.80
N LEU A 90 17.74 3.09 -21.21
CA LEU A 90 16.83 3.99 -21.91
C LEU A 90 17.46 5.37 -22.15
N ALA A 91 17.37 5.85 -23.38
CA ALA A 91 17.77 7.21 -23.75
C ALA A 91 16.58 8.19 -23.61
N PRO A 92 16.83 9.49 -23.36
CA PRO A 92 15.77 10.51 -23.33
C PRO A 92 14.99 10.62 -24.66
N PRO A 93 13.69 10.95 -24.65
CA PRO A 93 12.88 11.17 -25.86
C PRO A 93 13.51 12.06 -26.93
N ALA A 94 14.13 13.18 -26.55
CA ALA A 94 14.81 14.06 -27.48
C ALA A 94 16.01 13.38 -28.20
N SER A 95 16.52 12.29 -27.63
CA SER A 95 17.69 11.55 -28.09
C SER A 95 17.33 10.22 -28.76
N PHE A 96 16.06 9.93 -29.06
CA PHE A 96 15.67 8.66 -29.72
C PHE A 96 16.34 8.46 -31.10
N ALA A 97 16.87 9.52 -31.71
CA ALA A 97 17.67 9.44 -32.94
C ALA A 97 19.11 8.94 -32.72
N SER A 98 19.62 8.99 -31.48
CA SER A 98 20.90 8.37 -31.08
C SER A 98 20.61 7.06 -30.35
N SER A 99 21.30 5.99 -30.75
CA SER A 99 21.09 4.62 -30.26
C SER A 99 21.00 4.52 -28.73
N VAL A 100 20.18 3.58 -28.25
CA VAL A 100 20.17 3.04 -26.88
C VAL A 100 21.61 2.91 -26.36
N LEU A 101 21.90 3.44 -25.17
CA LEU A 101 23.22 3.25 -24.56
C LEU A 101 23.42 1.74 -24.31
N PRO A 102 24.52 1.12 -24.77
CA PRO A 102 24.74 -0.30 -24.52
C PRO A 102 24.71 -0.58 -23.00
N PRO A 103 24.06 -1.67 -22.55
CA PRO A 103 24.10 -2.04 -21.15
C PRO A 103 25.53 -2.10 -20.62
N GLY A 104 25.80 -1.42 -19.49
CA GLY A 104 27.14 -1.39 -18.90
C GLY A 104 28.13 -0.40 -19.53
N THR A 105 27.68 0.57 -20.35
CA THR A 105 28.54 1.72 -20.69
C THR A 105 28.72 2.63 -19.48
N PHE A 106 29.86 2.47 -18.81
CA PHE A 106 30.30 3.35 -17.73
C PHE A 106 30.82 4.68 -18.29
N ALA A 107 29.93 5.59 -18.65
CA ALA A 107 30.33 6.97 -18.88
C ALA A 107 30.73 7.59 -17.52
N SER A 108 31.99 8.01 -17.40
CA SER A 108 32.50 8.72 -16.23
C SER A 108 31.72 10.01 -16.02
N ALA A 109 31.14 10.18 -14.83
CA ALA A 109 30.26 11.30 -14.49
C ALA A 109 30.96 12.30 -13.56
N ASP A 110 31.94 13.05 -14.07
CA ASP A 110 32.26 14.34 -13.46
C ASP A 110 31.14 15.31 -13.85
N GLY A 111 30.22 15.58 -12.93
CA GLY A 111 29.13 16.57 -13.13
C GLY A 111 27.96 16.10 -14.01
N ALA A 112 27.60 14.80 -13.98
CA ALA A 112 26.45 14.31 -14.75
C ALA A 112 25.16 15.08 -14.42
N THR A 113 24.68 15.83 -15.40
CA THR A 113 23.35 16.44 -15.42
C THR A 113 22.31 15.36 -15.69
N ASP A 114 21.13 15.45 -15.09
CA ASP A 114 19.99 14.58 -15.41
C ASP A 114 19.67 14.70 -16.92
N PRO A 115 19.89 13.63 -17.72
CA PRO A 115 19.69 13.69 -19.16
C PRO A 115 18.20 13.72 -19.54
N PHE A 116 17.30 13.45 -18.59
CA PHE A 116 15.86 13.56 -18.77
C PHE A 116 15.31 14.91 -18.29
N ALA A 117 16.18 15.81 -17.81
CA ALA A 117 15.79 17.14 -17.41
C ALA A 117 15.20 17.91 -18.61
N GLY A 118 13.92 18.28 -18.52
CA GLY A 118 13.21 19.04 -19.56
C GLY A 118 12.33 18.20 -20.49
N ASP A 119 12.45 16.87 -20.52
CA ASP A 119 11.65 16.00 -21.41
C ASP A 119 10.26 15.64 -20.84
N ALA A 120 9.88 16.25 -19.71
CA ALA A 120 8.65 15.97 -18.96
C ALA A 120 8.44 14.48 -18.60
N VAL A 121 9.45 13.62 -18.78
CA VAL A 121 9.40 12.18 -18.47
C VAL A 121 9.11 11.99 -16.99
N VAL A 122 9.90 12.66 -16.15
CA VAL A 122 9.76 12.60 -14.70
C VAL A 122 8.36 13.05 -14.26
N ASP A 123 7.87 14.17 -14.79
CA ASP A 123 6.55 14.68 -14.42
C ASP A 123 5.42 13.75 -14.86
N LYS A 124 5.50 13.16 -16.06
CA LYS A 124 4.52 12.17 -16.54
C LYS A 124 4.51 10.90 -15.69
N MET A 125 5.69 10.37 -15.36
CA MET A 125 5.81 9.19 -14.51
C MET A 125 5.29 9.49 -13.10
N MET A 126 5.63 10.63 -12.50
CA MET A 126 5.11 11.03 -11.18
C MET A 126 3.60 11.27 -11.21
N ALA A 127 3.05 11.82 -12.29
CA ALA A 127 1.61 11.99 -12.46
C ALA A 127 0.86 10.64 -12.49
N SER A 128 1.46 9.61 -13.08
CA SER A 128 0.87 8.27 -13.15
C SER A 128 0.64 7.63 -11.78
N LEU A 129 1.48 7.95 -10.77
CA LEU A 129 1.30 7.51 -9.39
C LEU A 129 0.03 8.07 -8.73
N GLN A 130 -0.55 9.14 -9.27
CA GLN A 130 -1.81 9.70 -8.77
C GLN A 130 -3.06 9.00 -9.34
N ALA A 131 -2.88 8.07 -10.27
CA ALA A 131 -3.93 7.39 -10.99
C ALA A 131 -3.84 5.86 -10.83
N LEU A 132 -3.30 5.39 -9.70
CA LEU A 132 -3.20 3.95 -9.43
C LEU A 132 -4.59 3.33 -9.33
N GLU A 133 -4.73 2.15 -9.92
CA GLU A 133 -5.98 1.40 -9.98
C GLU A 133 -6.05 0.43 -8.79
N PRO A 134 -7.24 0.21 -8.18
CA PRO A 134 -7.39 -0.75 -7.10
C PRO A 134 -7.03 -2.17 -7.58
N ARG A 135 -6.37 -2.94 -6.71
CA ARG A 135 -6.04 -4.36 -6.97
C ARG A 135 -7.29 -5.24 -6.93
N PRO A 136 -7.23 -6.46 -7.50
CA PRO A 136 -8.34 -7.41 -7.45
C PRO A 136 -8.89 -7.62 -6.04
N GLY A 137 -10.21 -7.57 -5.92
CA GLY A 137 -10.93 -7.76 -4.66
C GLY A 137 -10.89 -6.59 -3.67
N MET A 138 -10.12 -5.52 -3.93
CA MET A 138 -9.98 -4.39 -2.98
C MET A 138 -11.31 -3.70 -2.71
N VAL A 139 -12.06 -3.37 -3.78
CA VAL A 139 -13.36 -2.72 -3.64
C VAL A 139 -14.35 -3.62 -2.91
N ASP A 140 -14.43 -4.90 -3.27
CA ASP A 140 -15.34 -5.87 -2.64
C ASP A 140 -15.02 -6.08 -1.15
N ALA A 141 -13.72 -6.17 -0.80
CA ALA A 141 -13.27 -6.27 0.58
C ALA A 141 -13.76 -5.07 1.41
N PHE A 142 -13.53 -3.85 0.92
CA PHE A 142 -13.82 -2.60 1.65
C PHE A 142 -15.29 -2.17 1.58
N ALA A 143 -16.02 -2.56 0.54
CA ALA A 143 -17.42 -2.16 0.33
C ALA A 143 -18.43 -3.15 0.86
N SER A 144 -18.07 -4.44 0.85
CA SER A 144 -19.03 -5.51 1.07
C SER A 144 -18.60 -6.43 2.22
N ILE A 145 -17.40 -7.02 2.15
CA ILE A 145 -16.97 -8.06 3.08
C ILE A 145 -16.72 -7.48 4.47
N TYR A 146 -15.84 -6.49 4.61
CA TYR A 146 -15.62 -5.85 5.91
C TYR A 146 -16.87 -5.16 6.45
N ALA A 147 -17.68 -4.57 5.56
CA ALA A 147 -18.94 -3.94 5.93
C ALA A 147 -19.99 -4.93 6.49
N SER A 148 -19.85 -6.23 6.21
CA SER A 148 -20.75 -7.26 6.75
C SER A 148 -20.48 -7.59 8.22
N ARG A 149 -19.35 -7.18 8.80
CA ARG A 149 -19.03 -7.35 10.22
C ARG A 149 -19.19 -6.02 10.99
N PRO A 150 -20.28 -5.85 11.77
CA PRO A 150 -20.48 -4.65 12.57
C PRO A 150 -19.33 -4.41 13.56
N GLY A 151 -18.86 -3.16 13.64
CA GLY A 151 -17.80 -2.76 14.56
C GLY A 151 -16.38 -3.10 14.12
N LEU A 152 -16.18 -3.77 12.97
CA LEU A 152 -14.85 -3.92 12.38
C LEU A 152 -14.35 -2.56 11.88
N GLN A 153 -13.10 -2.25 12.20
CA GLN A 153 -12.43 -1.01 11.77
C GLN A 153 -11.40 -1.34 10.70
N ILE A 154 -11.36 -0.53 9.63
CA ILE A 154 -10.42 -0.69 8.52
C ILE A 154 -9.53 0.53 8.41
N TRP A 155 -8.23 0.29 8.22
CA TRP A 155 -7.21 1.32 8.12
C TRP A 155 -6.29 1.10 6.92
N GLY A 156 -5.80 2.19 6.32
CA GLY A 156 -4.69 2.19 5.38
C GLY A 156 -3.46 2.85 5.99
N ALA A 157 -2.33 2.16 6.05
CA ALA A 157 -1.05 2.69 6.52
C ALA A 157 -0.04 2.72 5.37
N THR A 158 0.53 3.88 5.07
CA THR A 158 1.33 4.09 3.85
C THR A 158 2.64 4.83 4.10
N ASN A 159 3.67 4.52 3.29
CA ASN A 159 4.85 5.37 3.13
C ASN A 159 4.55 6.63 2.31
N GLY A 160 3.49 6.62 1.50
CA GLY A 160 3.05 7.76 0.68
C GLY A 160 2.33 8.83 1.50
N SER A 161 2.09 9.98 0.87
CA SER A 161 1.41 11.10 1.52
C SER A 161 -0.07 10.81 1.79
N LEU A 162 -0.63 11.51 2.78
CA LEU A 162 -2.04 11.41 3.11
C LEU A 162 -2.94 11.89 1.94
N ASP A 163 -2.52 12.94 1.22
CA ASP A 163 -3.29 13.50 0.09
C ASP A 163 -3.40 12.51 -1.07
N LEU A 164 -2.30 11.87 -1.44
CA LEU A 164 -2.31 10.83 -2.47
C LEU A 164 -3.22 9.68 -2.03
N THR A 165 -3.07 9.23 -0.79
CA THR A 165 -3.86 8.13 -0.24
C THR A 165 -5.35 8.46 -0.26
N LYS A 166 -5.73 9.67 0.18
CA LYS A 166 -7.13 10.13 0.13
C LYS A 166 -7.70 10.11 -1.28
N LYS A 167 -6.93 10.59 -2.26
CA LYS A 167 -7.31 10.57 -3.67
C LYS A 167 -7.54 9.14 -4.19
N LEU A 168 -6.64 8.22 -3.89
CA LEU A 168 -6.75 6.81 -4.33
C LEU A 168 -7.98 6.12 -3.73
N PHE A 169 -8.18 6.26 -2.42
CA PHE A 169 -9.36 5.70 -1.75
C PHE A 169 -10.68 6.34 -2.24
N GLY A 170 -10.71 7.66 -2.42
CA GLY A 170 -11.90 8.35 -2.94
C GLY A 170 -12.26 7.91 -4.36
N ASN A 171 -11.26 7.72 -5.23
CA ASN A 171 -11.48 7.21 -6.58
C ASN A 171 -12.00 5.77 -6.58
N ALA A 172 -11.51 4.91 -5.69
CA ALA A 172 -11.87 3.48 -5.67
C ALA A 172 -13.19 3.20 -4.95
N LEU A 173 -13.50 3.90 -3.86
CA LEU A 173 -14.66 3.60 -3.01
C LEU A 173 -15.83 4.59 -3.19
N GLY A 174 -15.63 5.66 -3.95
CA GLY A 174 -16.62 6.72 -4.19
C GLY A 174 -16.51 7.88 -3.20
N SER A 175 -17.17 9.00 -3.51
CA SER A 175 -17.12 10.25 -2.71
C SER A 175 -17.75 10.13 -1.32
N ASP A 176 -18.60 9.13 -1.11
CA ASP A 176 -19.37 8.98 0.14
C ASP A 176 -18.57 8.28 1.25
N VAL A 177 -17.37 7.77 0.93
CA VAL A 177 -16.46 7.20 1.95
C VAL A 177 -15.87 8.32 2.81
N ARG A 178 -15.99 8.19 4.13
CA ARG A 178 -15.31 9.06 5.08
C ARG A 178 -13.86 8.59 5.28
N LEU A 179 -12.92 9.44 4.92
CA LEU A 179 -11.49 9.19 5.14
C LEU A 179 -11.03 10.00 6.34
N VAL A 180 -10.68 9.32 7.42
CA VAL A 180 -10.43 9.90 8.75
C VAL A 180 -9.01 9.60 9.21
N SER A 181 -8.48 10.36 10.17
CA SER A 181 -7.09 10.20 10.63
C SER A 181 -6.98 9.77 12.09
N SER A 182 -8.11 9.69 12.80
CA SER A 182 -8.17 9.21 14.18
C SER A 182 -9.23 8.13 14.37
N LYS A 183 -9.06 7.34 15.44
CA LYS A 183 -10.02 6.32 15.85
C LYS A 183 -11.35 6.93 16.28
N GLU A 184 -11.32 8.05 16.98
CA GLU A 184 -12.52 8.75 17.44
C GLU A 184 -13.38 9.22 16.26
N GLU A 185 -12.75 9.74 15.21
CA GLU A 185 -13.44 10.11 13.96
C GLU A 185 -14.04 8.89 13.25
N LEU A 186 -13.30 7.77 13.24
CA LEU A 186 -13.75 6.52 12.64
C LEU A 186 -14.97 5.95 13.38
N GLU A 187 -14.91 5.90 14.70
CA GLU A 187 -16.01 5.43 15.56
C GLU A 187 -17.22 6.36 15.46
N ALA A 188 -17.02 7.67 15.43
CA ALA A 188 -18.11 8.63 15.22
C ALA A 188 -18.78 8.44 13.86
N ALA A 189 -18.00 8.18 12.80
CA ALA A 189 -18.53 7.93 11.47
C ALA A 189 -19.36 6.62 11.40
N GLN A 190 -18.94 5.58 12.13
CA GLN A 190 -19.67 4.32 12.22
C GLN A 190 -20.92 4.42 13.11
N GLY A 191 -20.88 5.22 14.19
CA GLY A 191 -21.98 5.41 15.14
C GLY A 191 -23.15 6.25 14.60
N GLN A 192 -22.90 7.17 13.67
CA GLN A 192 -23.93 8.03 13.05
C GLN A 192 -24.94 7.26 12.17
N GLY A 193 -24.73 5.96 11.91
CA GLY A 193 -25.66 5.08 11.20
C GLY A 193 -26.76 4.42 12.05
N GLN A 194 -26.89 4.77 13.35
CA GLN A 194 -27.91 4.19 14.25
C GLN A 194 -29.15 5.06 14.47
N GLY A 195 -29.29 6.19 13.76
CA GLY A 195 -30.46 7.07 13.85
C GLY A 195 -31.69 6.52 13.10
N GLN A 196 -32.82 6.46 13.79
CA GLN A 196 -34.13 6.01 13.30
C GLN A 196 -34.58 6.75 12.03
N GLY A 197 -34.65 6.05 10.90
CA GLY A 197 -35.26 6.55 9.67
C GLY A 197 -35.72 5.40 8.80
N GLN A 198 -37.03 5.13 8.78
CA GLN A 198 -37.67 4.28 7.77
C GLN A 198 -37.60 5.02 6.42
N GLY A 199 -36.51 4.84 5.68
CA GLY A 199 -36.30 5.38 4.34
C GLY A 199 -35.40 4.43 3.56
N GLN A 200 -35.76 4.16 2.30
CA GLN A 200 -35.16 3.13 1.47
C GLN A 200 -33.64 3.33 1.28
N GLY A 201 -32.87 2.33 1.77
CA GLY A 201 -31.48 1.99 1.48
C GLY A 201 -30.59 3.03 0.81
N HIS A 202 -29.93 3.88 1.59
CA HIS A 202 -28.66 4.52 1.23
C HIS A 202 -27.69 4.27 2.41
N GLY A 203 -26.48 3.80 2.09
CA GLY A 203 -25.62 2.99 2.96
C GLY A 203 -25.26 3.57 4.33
N ARG A 204 -25.00 2.68 5.30
CA ARG A 204 -24.21 2.98 6.50
C ARG A 204 -22.97 3.77 6.09
N GLY A 205 -22.66 4.87 6.79
CA GLY A 205 -21.46 5.67 6.51
C GLY A 205 -20.20 4.80 6.53
N ARG A 206 -19.62 4.56 5.36
CA ARG A 206 -18.38 3.80 5.21
C ARG A 206 -17.23 4.71 5.61
N ALA A 207 -16.42 4.29 6.57
CA ALA A 207 -15.25 5.05 7.00
C ALA A 207 -13.98 4.21 6.93
N VAL A 208 -12.88 4.82 6.52
CA VAL A 208 -11.54 4.22 6.49
C VAL A 208 -10.58 5.15 7.22
N GLY A 209 -9.87 4.61 8.19
CA GLY A 209 -8.81 5.33 8.89
C GLY A 209 -7.54 5.34 8.05
N LEU A 210 -6.84 6.47 8.02
CA LEU A 210 -5.62 6.62 7.24
C LEU A 210 -4.47 7.02 8.15
N TYR A 211 -3.30 6.46 7.87
CA TYR A 211 -2.02 6.81 8.47
C TYR A 211 -0.97 6.99 7.37
N SER A 212 -0.26 8.12 7.41
CA SER A 212 0.90 8.36 6.56
C SER A 212 2.18 8.44 7.39
N CYS A 213 3.24 7.80 6.91
CA CYS A 213 4.58 7.90 7.48
C CYS A 213 5.13 9.34 7.47
N ASP A 214 4.60 10.22 6.61
CA ASP A 214 4.96 11.65 6.59
C ASP A 214 4.60 12.36 7.91
N GLU A 215 3.59 11.86 8.64
CA GLU A 215 3.15 12.45 9.91
C GLU A 215 4.23 12.34 11.00
N ASP A 216 4.93 11.20 11.04
CA ASP A 216 5.95 10.91 12.04
C ASP A 216 7.37 11.10 11.51
N GLN A 217 7.53 11.31 10.19
CA GLN A 217 8.81 11.37 9.48
C GLN A 217 9.67 10.10 9.70
N VAL A 218 9.01 8.94 9.72
CA VAL A 218 9.65 7.63 9.85
C VAL A 218 9.12 6.69 8.77
N ALA A 219 10.03 6.09 8.00
CA ALA A 219 9.69 5.14 6.94
C ALA A 219 9.44 3.74 7.48
N LYS A 220 8.49 3.00 6.89
CA LYS A 220 8.48 1.53 7.00
C LYS A 220 9.80 0.98 6.42
N PRO A 221 10.35 -0.15 6.93
CA PRO A 221 9.79 -1.03 7.97
C PRO A 221 10.21 -0.71 9.41
N ASP A 222 10.51 0.56 9.75
CA ASP A 222 10.89 0.90 11.13
C ASP A 222 9.75 0.53 12.12
N PRO A 223 10.03 -0.24 13.19
CA PRO A 223 9.03 -0.65 14.18
C PRO A 223 8.22 0.49 14.80
N ARG A 224 8.76 1.72 14.84
CA ARG A 224 8.08 2.90 15.37
C ARG A 224 6.82 3.23 14.59
N VAL A 225 6.81 3.03 13.27
CA VAL A 225 5.63 3.26 12.41
C VAL A 225 4.44 2.45 12.90
N TYR A 226 4.63 1.14 12.98
CA TYR A 226 3.57 0.21 13.39
C TYR A 226 3.15 0.39 14.85
N LYS A 227 4.09 0.76 15.73
CA LYS A 227 3.76 1.10 17.13
C LYS A 227 2.91 2.36 17.22
N THR A 228 3.17 3.38 16.40
CA THR A 228 2.29 4.55 16.30
C THR A 228 0.89 4.12 15.82
N VAL A 229 0.81 3.32 14.76
CA VAL A 229 -0.49 2.82 14.25
C VAL A 229 -1.24 2.04 15.33
N LEU A 230 -0.59 1.09 16.02
CA LEU A 230 -1.18 0.34 17.12
C LEU A 230 -1.67 1.25 18.25
N GLY A 231 -0.88 2.28 18.60
CA GLY A 231 -1.26 3.27 19.61
C GLY A 231 -2.47 4.13 19.22
N ARG A 232 -2.79 4.27 17.92
CA ARG A 232 -4.00 4.94 17.44
C ARG A 232 -5.24 4.05 17.51
N ILE A 233 -5.09 2.74 17.30
CA ILE A 233 -6.23 1.82 17.15
C ILE A 233 -6.55 1.02 18.42
N VAL A 234 -5.56 0.79 19.29
CA VAL A 234 -5.73 0.06 20.55
C VAL A 234 -5.80 1.05 21.71
N ASP A 235 -6.89 0.98 22.51
CA ASP A 235 -6.96 1.80 23.72
C ASP A 235 -6.06 1.20 24.80
N ALA A 236 -5.04 1.95 25.23
CA ALA A 236 -4.15 1.56 26.32
C ALA A 236 -4.89 1.32 27.67
N ARG A 237 -6.15 1.75 27.77
CA ARG A 237 -7.02 1.62 28.96
C ARG A 237 -8.04 0.47 28.86
N SER A 238 -8.06 -0.27 27.74
CA SER A 238 -8.97 -1.40 27.56
C SER A 238 -8.72 -2.48 28.60
N LYS A 239 -9.80 -3.06 29.12
CA LYS A 239 -9.71 -4.22 30.03
C LYS A 239 -9.22 -5.44 29.22
N PRO A 240 -8.53 -6.42 29.85
CA PRO A 240 -8.11 -7.65 29.16
C PRO A 240 -9.28 -8.41 28.48
N SER A 241 -10.50 -8.24 28.98
CA SER A 241 -11.73 -8.84 28.44
C SER A 241 -12.35 -8.09 27.26
N SER A 242 -11.80 -6.92 26.87
CA SER A 242 -12.20 -6.15 25.67
C SER A 242 -11.06 -6.13 24.65
N ALA A 243 -10.48 -7.30 24.38
CA ALA A 243 -9.31 -7.44 23.52
C ALA A 243 -9.64 -6.94 22.10
N THR A 244 -8.80 -6.04 21.58
CA THR A 244 -8.83 -5.67 20.17
C THR A 244 -8.05 -6.72 19.39
N SER A 245 -8.66 -7.40 18.42
CA SER A 245 -7.92 -8.25 17.46
C SER A 245 -7.33 -7.36 16.37
N THR A 246 -6.01 -7.41 16.19
CA THR A 246 -5.28 -6.51 15.28
C THR A 246 -4.63 -7.28 14.15
N TRP A 247 -5.03 -6.97 12.92
CA TRP A 247 -4.50 -7.55 11.70
C TRP A 247 -3.65 -6.55 10.93
N PHE A 248 -2.55 -7.03 10.36
CA PHE A 248 -1.83 -6.33 9.30
C PHE A 248 -1.91 -7.11 8.00
N VAL A 249 -2.26 -6.43 6.91
CA VAL A 249 -2.46 -7.02 5.59
C VAL A 249 -1.56 -6.35 4.58
N ALA A 250 -0.74 -7.12 3.89
CA ALA A 250 0.17 -6.61 2.86
C ALA A 250 0.43 -7.66 1.79
N SER A 251 0.75 -7.22 0.56
CA SER A 251 1.38 -8.07 -0.46
C SER A 251 2.91 -8.10 -0.32
N HIS A 252 3.45 -7.28 0.59
CA HIS A 252 4.87 -7.13 0.86
C HIS A 252 5.28 -7.80 2.17
N THR A 253 6.14 -8.82 2.08
CA THR A 253 6.62 -9.60 3.24
C THR A 253 7.45 -8.76 4.20
N TRP A 254 8.28 -7.85 3.69
CA TRP A 254 9.07 -6.92 4.49
C TRP A 254 8.19 -5.99 5.35
N ASP A 255 7.01 -5.58 4.87
CA ASP A 255 6.07 -4.73 5.60
C ASP A 255 5.25 -5.57 6.60
N LEU A 256 4.75 -6.72 6.15
CA LEU A 256 3.91 -7.64 6.92
C LEU A 256 4.60 -8.10 8.21
N PHE A 257 5.85 -8.57 8.11
CA PHE A 257 6.55 -9.12 9.26
C PHE A 257 7.19 -8.06 10.15
N ALA A 258 7.45 -6.86 9.63
CA ALA A 258 7.79 -5.71 10.46
C ALA A 258 6.61 -5.30 11.35
N ALA A 259 5.38 -5.29 10.81
CA ALA A 259 4.16 -5.07 11.59
C ALA A 259 3.97 -6.15 12.66
N ARG A 260 4.14 -7.43 12.29
CA ARG A 260 4.10 -8.56 13.24
C ARG A 260 5.09 -8.38 14.40
N THR A 261 6.34 -8.06 14.08
CA THR A 261 7.41 -7.83 15.06
C THR A 261 7.10 -6.64 15.99
N ALA A 262 6.41 -5.62 15.47
CA ALA A 262 6.04 -4.44 16.23
C ALA A 262 4.81 -4.61 17.14
N GLY A 263 4.07 -5.73 17.03
CA GLY A 263 3.01 -6.10 17.95
C GLY A 263 1.65 -6.42 17.33
N PHE A 264 1.52 -6.43 15.99
CA PHE A 264 0.29 -6.93 15.37
C PHE A 264 0.08 -8.42 15.67
N GLN A 265 -1.13 -8.77 16.10
CA GLN A 265 -1.50 -10.13 16.52
C GLN A 265 -1.66 -11.12 15.37
N HIS A 266 -2.06 -10.66 14.19
CA HIS A 266 -2.26 -11.51 13.03
C HIS A 266 -1.81 -10.84 11.74
N THR A 267 -1.43 -11.67 10.77
CA THR A 267 -0.92 -11.27 9.47
C THR A 267 -1.70 -11.94 8.35
N ALA A 268 -2.07 -11.19 7.32
CA ALA A 268 -2.61 -11.76 6.09
C ALA A 268 -1.83 -11.27 4.87
N TRP A 269 -1.34 -12.20 4.08
CA TRP A 269 -0.52 -11.93 2.90
C TRP A 269 -1.33 -12.14 1.62
N VAL A 270 -1.18 -11.22 0.67
CA VAL A 270 -1.81 -11.31 -0.67
C VAL A 270 -0.75 -11.61 -1.73
N SER A 271 -0.93 -12.67 -2.51
CA SER A 271 0.15 -13.23 -3.31
C SER A 271 0.45 -12.56 -4.64
N TYR A 272 -0.40 -11.65 -5.13
CA TYR A 272 -0.28 -11.13 -6.51
C TYR A 272 0.93 -10.24 -6.78
N GLU A 273 1.68 -9.81 -5.76
CA GLU A 273 2.78 -8.84 -5.94
C GLU A 273 4.15 -9.49 -5.84
N GLU A 274 4.48 -10.08 -4.70
CA GLU A 274 5.79 -10.72 -4.52
C GLU A 274 5.80 -12.16 -5.04
N PHE A 275 4.63 -12.75 -5.34
CA PHE A 275 4.40 -14.12 -5.83
C PHE A 275 4.88 -15.25 -4.90
N TYR A 276 5.88 -14.98 -4.08
CA TYR A 276 6.52 -15.91 -3.17
C TYR A 276 6.82 -15.22 -1.84
N ASP A 277 6.29 -15.77 -0.75
CA ASP A 277 6.31 -15.17 0.58
C ASP A 277 7.70 -15.15 1.26
N SER A 278 8.69 -15.80 0.66
CA SER A 278 10.05 -15.89 1.19
C SER A 278 10.08 -16.32 2.66
N HIS A 279 9.20 -17.27 3.04
CA HIS A 279 8.97 -17.67 4.43
C HIS A 279 10.23 -18.13 5.19
N GLY A 280 11.25 -18.62 4.49
CA GLY A 280 12.53 -18.99 5.09
C GLY A 280 13.31 -17.83 5.70
N ILE A 281 13.00 -16.59 5.33
CA ILE A 281 13.64 -15.37 5.85
C ILE A 281 12.72 -14.63 6.81
N TYR A 282 11.44 -14.43 6.44
CA TYR A 282 10.54 -13.58 7.20
C TYR A 282 9.63 -14.32 8.18
N GLY A 283 9.26 -15.56 7.87
CA GLY A 283 8.25 -16.35 8.60
C GLY A 283 7.03 -16.68 7.74
N THR A 284 6.04 -17.34 8.35
CA THR A 284 4.82 -17.77 7.66
C THR A 284 3.63 -16.86 8.05
N PRO A 285 2.91 -16.27 7.08
CA PRO A 285 1.69 -15.50 7.37
C PRO A 285 0.62 -16.35 8.03
N ASP A 286 -0.23 -15.76 8.87
CA ASP A 286 -1.38 -16.48 9.46
C ASP A 286 -2.43 -16.82 8.39
N ILE A 287 -2.61 -15.93 7.40
CA ILE A 287 -3.51 -16.10 6.27
C ILE A 287 -2.76 -15.80 4.96
N VAL A 288 -3.04 -16.59 3.93
CA VAL A 288 -2.62 -16.32 2.54
C VAL A 288 -3.84 -16.35 1.62
N GLY A 289 -3.93 -15.39 0.70
CA GLY A 289 -4.97 -15.36 -0.35
C GLY A 289 -4.46 -14.79 -1.67
N LYS A 290 -5.19 -15.05 -2.76
CA LYS A 290 -4.79 -14.61 -4.12
C LYS A 290 -5.20 -13.18 -4.44
N ASP A 291 -6.18 -12.66 -3.72
CA ASP A 291 -6.73 -11.32 -3.88
C ASP A 291 -7.25 -10.78 -2.54
N MET A 292 -7.62 -9.50 -2.52
CA MET A 292 -8.01 -8.84 -1.27
C MET A 292 -9.38 -9.30 -0.75
N ALA A 293 -10.28 -9.76 -1.63
CA ALA A 293 -11.59 -10.25 -1.22
C ALA A 293 -11.48 -11.60 -0.52
N GLU A 294 -10.67 -12.51 -1.05
CA GLU A 294 -10.35 -13.79 -0.41
C GLU A 294 -9.71 -13.57 0.96
N VAL A 295 -8.71 -12.69 1.05
CA VAL A 295 -8.04 -12.38 2.33
C VAL A 295 -9.02 -11.79 3.34
N ALA A 296 -9.85 -10.83 2.95
CA ALA A 296 -10.86 -10.25 3.83
C ALA A 296 -11.83 -11.33 4.35
N GLN A 297 -12.30 -12.23 3.49
CA GLN A 297 -13.19 -13.31 3.87
C GLN A 297 -12.52 -14.28 4.85
N LYS A 298 -11.27 -14.67 4.59
CA LYS A 298 -10.49 -15.54 5.48
C LYS A 298 -10.26 -14.91 6.85
N ILE A 299 -10.03 -13.59 6.93
CA ILE A 299 -9.92 -12.86 8.20
C ILE A 299 -11.24 -12.98 8.98
N LEU A 300 -12.40 -12.75 8.33
CA LEU A 300 -13.69 -12.88 9.00
C LEU A 300 -13.94 -14.31 9.48
N ASP A 301 -13.59 -15.32 8.67
CA ASP A 301 -13.76 -16.72 9.02
C ASP A 301 -12.85 -17.13 10.20
N PHE A 302 -11.61 -16.63 10.24
CA PHE A 302 -10.69 -16.81 11.37
C PHE A 302 -11.29 -16.21 12.66
N GLU A 303 -11.77 -14.97 12.59
CA GLU A 303 -12.37 -14.25 13.72
C GLU A 303 -13.70 -14.87 14.19
N ASP A 304 -14.37 -15.63 13.34
CA ASP A 304 -15.55 -16.44 13.66
C ASP A 304 -15.20 -17.83 14.23
N GLY A 305 -13.90 -18.16 14.34
CA GLY A 305 -13.43 -19.46 14.78
C GLY A 305 -13.68 -20.59 13.78
N LYS A 306 -13.93 -20.28 12.51
CA LYS A 306 -14.05 -21.28 11.44
C LYS A 306 -12.65 -21.81 11.12
N LYS A 307 -12.52 -23.13 11.01
CA LYS A 307 -11.26 -23.74 10.60
C LYS A 307 -11.05 -23.48 9.11
N ASP A 308 -9.83 -23.10 8.75
CA ASP A 308 -9.42 -22.95 7.36
C ASP A 308 -9.65 -24.29 6.62
N PRO A 309 -10.45 -24.33 5.54
CA PRO A 309 -10.55 -25.51 4.70
C PRO A 309 -9.19 -25.67 4.00
N LYS A 310 -8.33 -26.50 4.61
CA LYS A 310 -7.04 -26.92 4.04
C LYS A 310 -7.15 -27.34 2.58
#